data_AF-S7SUQ4-F1
#
_entry.id   AF-S7SUQ4-F1
#
_cell.length_a   1.000
_cell.length_b   1.000
_cell.length_c   1.000
_cell.angle_alpha   90.00
_cell.angle_beta   90.00
_cell.angle_gamma   90.00
#
_symmetry.space_group_name_H-M   'P 1'
#
loop_
_entity.id
_entity.type
_entity.pdbx_description
1 polymer ?
#
loop_
_entity_poly.entity_id
_entity_poly.type
_entity_poly.pdbx_seq_one_letter_code
_entity_poly.pdbx_strand_id
1 'polypeptide(L)'
;MAERFRKPGIIEQQEGFVDLKILVKKARRGDEEVVILITWESEEHWKKWEKSDAHIAGHKQRRNEAKPEYILNVEVGHYEVKAVKQAAQSASAED
;
A
#
# COMPACT_ATOMS: atom_id res chain seq x y z
N MET A 1 14.98 2.75 -0.90
CA MET A 1 13.74 2.87 -0.09
C MET A 1 12.79 1.67 -0.28
N ALA A 2 12.40 1.35 -1.52
CA ALA A 2 11.37 0.33 -1.83
C ALA A 2 11.61 -1.08 -1.22
N GLU A 3 12.86 -1.55 -1.11
CA GLU A 3 13.18 -2.88 -0.55
C GLU A 3 12.65 -3.10 0.88
N ARG A 4 12.52 -2.03 1.67
CA ARG A 4 12.05 -2.13 3.07
C ARG A 4 10.58 -2.55 3.17
N PHE A 5 9.79 -2.29 2.14
CA PHE A 5 8.35 -2.58 2.11
C PHE A 5 8.00 -3.89 1.40
N ARG A 6 9.00 -4.67 0.98
CA ARG A 6 8.78 -5.97 0.32
C ARG A 6 8.62 -7.14 1.29
N LYS A 7 9.01 -6.95 2.56
CA LYS A 7 8.93 -8.01 3.56
C LYS A 7 7.46 -8.19 3.99
N PRO A 8 6.99 -9.44 4.13
CA PRO A 8 5.70 -9.71 4.74
C PRO A 8 5.62 -9.08 6.13
N GLY A 9 4.45 -8.57 6.46
CA GLY A 9 4.08 -7.96 7.72
C GLY A 9 2.74 -8.49 8.21
N ILE A 10 2.22 -7.84 9.25
CA ILE A 10 0.96 -8.27 9.86
C ILE A 10 -0.27 -7.79 9.08
N ILE A 11 -0.09 -6.79 8.20
CA ILE A 11 -1.19 -6.13 7.49
C ILE A 11 -1.82 -7.09 6.47
N GLU A 12 -1.03 -7.97 5.87
CA GLU A 12 -1.54 -8.97 4.91
C GLU A 12 -2.42 -10.05 5.55
N GLN A 13 -2.44 -10.12 6.89
CA GLN A 13 -3.23 -11.09 7.66
C GLN A 13 -4.58 -10.52 8.12
N GLN A 14 -4.85 -9.25 7.84
CA GLN A 14 -6.05 -8.57 8.33
C GLN A 14 -7.26 -8.91 7.47
N GLU A 15 -8.42 -9.02 8.11
CA GLU A 15 -9.70 -9.23 7.43
C GLU A 15 -9.96 -8.11 6.42
N GLY A 16 -10.36 -8.49 5.20
CA GLY A 16 -10.65 -7.56 4.12
C GLY A 16 -9.42 -6.92 3.44
N PHE A 17 -8.20 -7.36 3.77
CA PHE A 17 -7.01 -6.99 3.00
C PHE A 17 -7.07 -7.65 1.61
N VAL A 18 -6.93 -6.86 0.54
CA VAL A 18 -6.90 -7.37 -0.84
C VAL A 18 -5.47 -7.51 -1.33
N ASP A 19 -4.72 -6.41 -1.33
CA ASP A 19 -3.32 -6.39 -1.74
C ASP A 19 -2.58 -5.16 -1.21
N LEU A 20 -1.25 -5.24 -1.29
CA LEU A 20 -0.34 -4.11 -1.11
C LEU A 20 0.61 -4.08 -2.29
N LYS A 21 0.60 -2.96 -3.02
CA LYS A 21 1.48 -2.73 -4.17
C LYS A 21 2.54 -1.70 -3.80
N ILE A 22 3.78 -1.99 -4.15
CA ILE A 22 4.90 -1.04 -4.06
C ILE A 22 5.19 -0.51 -5.46
N LEU A 23 4.78 0.73 -5.73
CA LEU A 23 4.98 1.39 -7.00
C LEU A 23 6.18 2.34 -6.88
N VAL A 24 7.17 2.16 -7.75
CA VAL A 24 8.33 3.07 -7.82
C VAL A 24 8.22 3.85 -9.12
N LYS A 25 8.15 5.19 -9.01
CA LYS A 25 8.07 6.07 -10.18
C LYS A 25 9.37 5.98 -10.97
N LYS A 26 9.26 5.72 -12.28
CA LYS A 26 10.40 5.75 -13.21
C LYS A 26 10.78 7.20 -13.54
N ALA A 27 11.41 7.89 -12.59
CA ALA A 27 11.90 9.25 -12.80
C ALA A 27 13.13 9.25 -13.72
N ARG A 28 13.24 10.24 -14.62
CA ARG A 28 14.42 10.44 -15.48
C ARG A 28 15.53 11.25 -14.79
N ARG A 29 15.16 12.07 -13.81
CA ARG A 29 16.00 12.93 -12.97
C ARG A 29 15.17 13.45 -11.79
N GLY A 30 15.83 13.95 -10.75
CA GLY A 30 15.18 14.49 -9.57
C GLY A 30 14.82 13.43 -8.53
N ASP A 31 13.91 13.79 -7.63
CA ASP A 31 13.58 12.97 -6.46
C ASP A 31 12.85 11.67 -6.84
N GLU A 32 13.14 10.62 -6.06
CA GLU A 32 12.41 9.35 -6.15
C GLU A 32 11.03 9.47 -5.51
N GLU A 33 10.05 8.80 -6.11
CA GLU A 33 8.70 8.68 -5.55
C GLU A 33 8.36 7.19 -5.42
N VAL A 34 7.98 6.80 -4.20
CA VAL A 34 7.53 5.45 -3.87
C VAL A 34 6.11 5.55 -3.33
N VAL A 35 5.17 4.87 -3.97
CA VAL A 35 3.77 4.79 -3.53
C VAL A 35 3.51 3.39 -2.97
N ILE A 36 2.95 3.36 -1.76
CA ILE A 36 2.43 2.15 -1.13
C ILE A 36 0.91 2.19 -1.29
N LEU A 37 0.37 1.38 -2.18
CA LEU A 37 -1.06 1.30 -2.42
C LEU A 37 -1.61 0.05 -1.74
N ILE A 38 -2.41 0.23 -0.69
CA ILE A 38 -3.08 -0.86 0.01
C ILE A 38 -4.55 -0.86 -0.41
N THR A 39 -5.01 -1.99 -0.91
CA THR A 39 -6.40 -2.17 -1.33
C THR A 39 -7.15 -2.96 -0.25
N TRP A 40 -8.31 -2.47 0.13
CA TRP A 40 -9.20 -3.12 1.09
C TRP A 40 -10.55 -3.43 0.43
N GLU A 41 -11.21 -4.49 0.89
CA GLU A 41 -12.54 -4.88 0.42
C GLU A 41 -13.59 -3.82 0.77
N SER A 42 -13.41 -3.10 1.88
CA SER A 42 -14.24 -1.95 2.24
C SER A 42 -13.51 -0.96 3.16
N GLU A 43 -14.03 0.26 3.24
CA GLU A 43 -13.53 1.28 4.19
C GLU A 43 -13.68 0.82 5.66
N GLU A 44 -14.68 -0.02 5.97
CA GLU A 44 -14.87 -0.54 7.32
C GLU A 44 -13.72 -1.45 7.74
N HIS A 45 -13.23 -2.32 6.84
CA HIS A 45 -12.06 -3.17 7.09
C HIS A 45 -10.81 -2.33 7.37
N TRP A 46 -10.57 -1.28 6.57
CA TRP A 46 -9.49 -0.33 6.84
C TRP A 46 -9.63 0.37 8.20
N LYS A 47 -10.83 0.83 8.57
CA LYS A 47 -11.09 1.46 9.88
C LYS A 47 -10.85 0.50 11.05
N LYS A 48 -11.19 -0.78 10.89
CA LYS A 48 -10.88 -1.82 11.89
C LYS A 48 -9.36 -2.00 12.03
N TRP A 49 -8.64 -2.05 10.91
CA TRP A 49 -7.18 -2.13 10.91
C TRP A 49 -6.52 -0.91 11.58
N GLU A 50 -6.90 0.32 11.26
CA GLU A 50 -6.32 1.52 11.87
C GLU A 50 -6.50 1.55 13.40
N LYS A 51 -7.60 0.98 13.89
CA LYS A 51 -7.91 0.90 15.32
C LYS A 51 -7.32 -0.33 16.00
N SER A 52 -6.71 -1.24 15.25
CA SER A 52 -6.16 -2.47 15.82
C SER A 52 -4.94 -2.18 16.71
N ASP A 53 -4.79 -2.97 17.78
CA ASP A 53 -3.63 -2.88 18.67
C ASP A 53 -2.32 -3.04 17.92
N ALA A 54 -2.33 -3.85 16.86
CA ALA A 54 -1.17 -4.19 16.10
C ALA A 54 -0.68 -3.02 15.22
N HIS A 55 -1.62 -2.26 14.61
CA HIS A 55 -1.31 -1.00 13.94
C HIS A 55 -0.78 0.05 14.93
N ILE A 56 -1.49 0.24 16.06
CA ILE A 56 -1.14 1.21 17.09
C ILE A 56 0.25 0.92 17.69
N ALA A 57 0.55 -0.34 17.99
CA ALA A 57 1.85 -0.76 18.51
C ALA A 57 2.98 -0.47 17.51
N GLY A 58 2.74 -0.75 16.23
CA GLY A 58 3.70 -0.46 15.16
C GLY A 58 4.02 1.03 15.01
N HIS A 59 3.01 1.91 15.13
CA HIS A 59 3.21 3.35 15.15
C HIS A 59 3.86 3.85 16.44
N LYS A 60 3.52 3.26 17.59
CA LYS A 60 4.11 3.62 18.89
C LYS A 60 5.60 3.29 18.94
N GLN A 61 6.02 2.14 18.42
CA GLN A 61 7.43 1.73 18.35
C GLN A 61 8.28 2.72 17.54
N ARG A 62 7.70 3.30 16.48
CA ARG A 62 8.40 4.23 15.60
C ARG A 62 8.23 5.71 15.96
N ARG A 63 7.45 6.03 17.00
CA ARG A 63 7.13 7.43 17.38
C ARG A 63 8.35 8.29 17.69
N ASN A 64 9.40 7.68 18.25
CA ASN A 64 10.62 8.39 18.67
C ASN A 64 11.78 8.19 17.67
N GLU A 65 11.55 7.49 16.56
CA GLU A 65 12.57 7.35 15.52
C GLU A 65 12.65 8.66 14.72
N ALA A 66 13.86 9.20 14.60
CA ALA A 66 14.08 10.36 13.75
C ALA A 66 13.69 10.00 12.30
N LYS A 67 12.93 10.88 11.65
CA LYS A 67 12.61 10.74 10.23
C LYS A 67 13.94 10.68 9.46
N PRO A 68 14.18 9.63 8.65
CA PRO A 68 15.41 9.55 7.87
C PRO A 68 15.57 10.74 6.93
N GLU A 69 16.80 11.27 6.82
CA GLU A 69 17.11 12.48 6.04
C GLU A 69 16.74 12.37 4.56
N TYR A 70 16.77 11.15 4.01
CA TYR A 70 16.41 10.89 2.61
C TYR A 70 14.89 10.98 2.33
N ILE A 71 14.04 11.13 3.34
CA ILE A 71 12.60 11.29 3.14
C ILE A 71 12.26 12.78 3.08
N LEU A 72 12.09 13.30 1.86
CA LEU A 72 11.75 14.70 1.63
C LEU A 72 10.30 15.00 2.05
N ASN A 73 9.34 14.20 1.57
CA ASN A 73 7.91 14.36 1.86
C ASN A 73 7.24 13.02 2.18
N VAL A 74 6.13 13.06 2.94
CA VAL A 74 5.21 11.94 3.17
C VAL A 74 3.79 12.48 3.07
N GLU A 75 2.99 11.90 2.18
CA GLU A 75 1.57 12.22 2.01
C GLU A 75 0.74 10.94 2.10
N VAL A 76 -0.48 11.05 2.63
CA VAL A 76 -1.44 9.95 2.74
C VAL A 76 -2.77 10.42 2.17
N GLY A 77 -3.34 9.62 1.26
CA GLY A 77 -4.64 9.86 0.63
C GLY A 77 -5.51 8.61 0.65
N HIS A 78 -6.82 8.80 0.67
CA HIS A 78 -7.82 7.73 0.62
C HIS A 78 -8.69 7.90 -0.62
N TYR A 79 -8.96 6.79 -1.30
CA TYR A 79 -9.69 6.79 -2.57
C TYR A 79 -10.73 5.67 -2.57
N GLU A 80 -11.90 5.97 -3.12
CA GLU A 80 -12.91 4.95 -3.40
C GLU A 80 -12.79 4.47 -4.85
N VAL A 81 -12.67 3.16 -5.04
CA VAL A 81 -12.59 2.56 -6.38
C VAL A 81 -13.97 2.53 -7.00
N LYS A 82 -14.26 3.48 -7.90
CA LYS A 82 -15.57 3.57 -8.59
C LYS A 82 -15.72 2.64 -9.79
N ALA A 83 -14.62 2.17 -10.38
CA ALA A 83 -14.64 1.24 -11.51
C ALA A 83 -13.33 0.46 -11.64
N VAL A 84 -13.41 -0.79 -12.09
CA VAL A 84 -12.27 -1.63 -12.49
C VAL A 84 -12.58 -2.26 -13.85
N LYS A 85 -11.62 -2.28 -14.76
CA LYS A 85 -11.73 -2.95 -16.06
C LYS A 85 -10.64 -4.01 -16.19
N GLN A 86 -11.00 -5.18 -16.69
CA GLN A 86 -10.06 -6.27 -16.96
C GLN A 86 -9.72 -6.33 -18.45
N ALA A 87 -8.65 -7.03 -18.80
CA ALA A 87 -8.31 -7.28 -20.20
C ALA A 87 -9.45 -8.04 -20.89
N ALA A 88 -9.73 -7.72 -22.15
CA ALA A 88 -10.66 -8.51 -22.95
C ALA A 88 -10.14 -9.94 -23.05
N GLN A 89 -10.97 -10.93 -22.75
CA GLN A 89 -10.62 -12.33 -22.96
C GLN A 89 -10.39 -12.52 -24.47
N SER A 90 -9.17 -12.87 -24.87
CA SER A 90 -8.91 -13.34 -26.23
C SER A 90 -9.64 -14.67 -26.38
N ALA A 91 -10.60 -14.74 -27.30
CA ALA A 91 -11.31 -15.97 -27.64
C ALA A 91 -10.26 -17.05 -27.95
N SER A 92 -10.27 -18.11 -27.15
CA SER A 92 -9.51 -19.32 -27.42
C SER A 92 -9.91 -19.80 -28.81
N ALA A 93 -8.95 -19.84 -29.75
CA ALA A 93 -9.13 -20.55 -30.99
C ALA A 93 -9.19 -22.04 -30.65
N GLU A 94 -10.39 -22.60 -30.70
CA GLU A 94 -10.60 -24.04 -30.82
C GLU A 94 -10.32 -24.45 -32.27
N ASP A 95 -9.39 -25.38 -32.46
CA ASP A 95 -9.32 -26.34 -33.57
C ASP A 95 -8.89 -27.70 -32.99
#